data_AF-A0A538R095-F1
#
_entry.id   AF-A0A538R095-F1
#
_cell.length_a   1.000
_cell.length_b   1.000
_cell.length_c   1.000
_cell.angle_alpha   90.00
_cell.angle_beta   90.00
_cell.angle_gamma   90.00
#
_symmetry.space_group_name_H-M   'P 1'
#
loop_
_entity.id
_entity.type
_entity.pdbx_description
1 polymer ?
#
loop_
_entity_poly.entity_id
_entity_poly.type
_entity_poly.pdbx_seq_one_letter_code
_entity_poly.pdbx_strand_id
1 'polypeptide(L)'
;MLSRRTIFGALVALLAVGMIMSAAAFAHGPGGGPQMMRRFVSAMIDDALAAANVTADQRTAIYASRDRAFAALEAQRQTRRTHMEEALALFESDTLDPAQVAAFRAQRETERTQVADAISQAITEVHDVLTTVQRKAVADWIRAHRPGPPS
;
A
#
# COMPACT_ATOMS: atom_id res chain seq x y z
N MET A 1 -20.54 20.28 8.34
CA MET A 1 -19.17 20.17 8.88
C MET A 1 -18.75 18.70 8.81
N LEU A 2 -17.92 18.31 7.83
CA LEU A 2 -17.45 16.93 7.73
C LEU A 2 -16.37 16.68 8.78
N SER A 3 -16.53 15.60 9.56
CA SER A 3 -15.66 15.26 10.68
C SER A 3 -14.25 14.93 10.23
N ARG A 4 -13.23 15.30 11.02
CA ARG A 4 -11.80 15.04 10.75
C ARG A 4 -11.49 13.57 10.43
N ARG A 5 -12.34 12.65 10.87
CA ARG A 5 -12.27 11.19 10.58
C ARG A 5 -12.50 10.84 9.11
N THR A 6 -13.26 11.64 8.36
CA THR A 6 -13.51 11.43 6.92
C THR A 6 -12.35 11.91 6.03
N ILE A 7 -11.43 12.71 6.55
CA ILE A 7 -10.29 13.26 5.81
C ILE A 7 -9.13 12.24 5.79
N PHE A 8 -8.91 11.51 6.88
CA PHE A 8 -7.94 10.42 6.94
C PHE A 8 -8.34 9.21 6.08
N GLY A 9 -9.64 8.93 5.93
CA GLY A 9 -10.14 7.78 5.18
C GLY A 9 -9.96 7.87 3.65
N ALA A 10 -9.82 9.07 3.08
CA ALA A 10 -9.67 9.24 1.63
C ALA A 10 -8.24 8.97 1.17
N LEU A 11 -7.21 9.43 1.91
CA LEU A 11 -5.82 9.21 1.52
C LEU A 11 -5.34 7.78 1.84
N VAL A 12 -5.82 7.22 2.96
CA VAL A 12 -5.69 5.78 3.26
C VAL A 12 -6.40 4.95 2.18
N ALA A 13 -7.48 5.42 1.58
CA ALA A 13 -8.16 4.68 0.51
C ALA A 13 -7.36 4.60 -0.79
N LEU A 14 -6.50 5.55 -1.18
CA LEU A 14 -5.66 5.36 -2.37
C LEU A 14 -4.62 4.23 -2.19
N LEU A 15 -4.04 4.11 -0.99
CA LEU A 15 -3.06 3.05 -0.69
C LEU A 15 -3.74 1.73 -0.27
N ALA A 16 -4.87 1.77 0.44
CA ALA A 16 -5.59 0.59 0.90
C ALA A 16 -6.61 0.05 -0.12
N VAL A 17 -7.29 0.87 -0.94
CA VAL A 17 -8.20 0.38 -1.99
C VAL A 17 -7.43 -0.19 -3.17
N GLY A 18 -6.23 0.34 -3.48
CA GLY A 18 -5.30 -0.31 -4.41
C GLY A 18 -4.82 -1.69 -3.94
N MET A 19 -4.77 -1.93 -2.62
CA MET A 19 -4.36 -3.21 -2.02
C MET A 19 -5.52 -4.18 -1.72
N ILE A 20 -6.74 -3.68 -1.43
CA ILE A 20 -7.88 -4.53 -1.03
C ILE A 20 -8.79 -4.89 -2.22
N MET A 21 -8.99 -4.00 -3.20
CA MET A 21 -9.87 -4.29 -4.35
C MET A 21 -9.17 -4.99 -5.53
N SER A 22 -7.86 -5.18 -5.45
CA SER A 22 -7.06 -5.86 -6.49
C SER A 22 -6.62 -7.27 -6.08
N ALA A 23 -6.70 -7.64 -4.81
CA ALA A 23 -6.22 -8.95 -4.37
C ALA A 23 -7.17 -10.08 -4.81
N ALA A 24 -8.49 -9.89 -4.79
CA ALA A 24 -9.44 -10.93 -5.17
C ALA A 24 -9.63 -11.07 -6.69
N ALA A 25 -9.66 -9.95 -7.43
CA ALA A 25 -9.87 -9.95 -8.88
C ALA A 25 -8.60 -10.27 -9.70
N PHE A 26 -7.39 -9.95 -9.20
CA PHE A 26 -6.13 -10.30 -9.87
C PHE A 26 -5.49 -11.59 -9.35
N ALA A 27 -5.96 -12.18 -8.23
CA ALA A 27 -5.44 -13.47 -7.76
C ALA A 27 -5.84 -14.67 -8.62
N HIS A 28 -6.82 -14.53 -9.52
CA HIS A 28 -7.36 -15.65 -10.31
C HIS A 28 -7.29 -15.44 -11.83
N GLY A 29 -6.66 -14.38 -12.32
CA GLY A 29 -6.53 -14.08 -13.76
C GLY A 29 -5.08 -14.26 -14.26
N PRO A 30 -4.84 -14.90 -15.43
CA PRO A 30 -3.51 -15.22 -15.95
C PRO A 30 -2.65 -14.00 -16.39
N GLY A 31 -2.96 -12.78 -15.95
CA GLY A 31 -2.25 -11.54 -16.31
C GLY A 31 -1.99 -10.56 -15.16
N GLY A 32 -2.45 -10.85 -13.94
CA GLY A 32 -2.42 -9.92 -12.80
C GLY A 32 -1.12 -9.91 -11.99
N GLY A 33 0.02 -9.63 -12.63
CA GLY A 33 1.32 -9.62 -11.94
C GLY A 33 1.54 -8.40 -11.03
N PRO A 34 2.49 -8.46 -10.06
CA PRO A 34 2.87 -7.34 -9.21
C PRO A 34 3.23 -6.05 -9.96
N GLN A 35 3.81 -6.20 -11.15
CA GLN A 35 4.17 -5.11 -12.04
C GLN A 35 2.95 -4.44 -12.68
N MET A 36 1.92 -5.23 -13.04
CA MET A 36 0.64 -4.70 -13.53
C MET A 36 -0.08 -3.94 -12.41
N MET A 37 -0.10 -4.49 -11.19
CA MET A 37 -0.66 -3.81 -10.03
C MET A 37 0.07 -2.48 -9.76
N ARG A 38 1.41 -2.46 -9.81
CA ARG A 38 2.20 -1.22 -9.64
C ARG A 38 1.85 -0.19 -10.70
N ARG A 39 1.77 -0.59 -11.98
CA ARG A 39 1.38 0.30 -13.08
C ARG A 39 -0.03 0.87 -12.89
N PHE A 40 -0.98 0.03 -12.50
CA PHE A 40 -2.35 0.44 -12.24
C PHE A 40 -2.43 1.45 -11.09
N VAL A 41 -1.78 1.16 -9.95
CA VAL A 41 -1.75 2.09 -8.82
C VAL A 41 -1.06 3.40 -9.18
N SER A 42 0.04 3.36 -9.93
CA SER A 42 0.69 4.59 -10.41
C SER A 42 -0.22 5.43 -11.29
N ALA A 43 -0.96 4.81 -12.23
CA ALA A 43 -1.91 5.54 -13.08
C ALA A 43 -3.03 6.19 -12.25
N MET A 44 -3.59 5.47 -11.28
CA MET A 44 -4.60 6.02 -10.37
C MET A 44 -4.07 7.20 -9.56
N ILE A 45 -2.81 7.15 -9.11
CA ILE A 45 -2.16 8.28 -8.44
C ILE A 45 -2.03 9.45 -9.42
N ASP A 46 -1.58 9.21 -10.65
CA ASP A 46 -1.38 10.25 -11.65
C ASP A 46 -2.68 10.98 -11.99
N ASP A 47 -3.78 10.24 -12.17
CA ASP A 47 -5.11 10.77 -12.43
C ASP A 47 -5.65 11.59 -11.25
N ALA A 48 -5.48 11.10 -10.02
CA ALA A 48 -5.89 11.83 -8.81
C ALA A 48 -5.11 13.14 -8.64
N LEU A 49 -3.80 13.12 -8.91
CA LEU A 49 -2.95 14.31 -8.86
C LEU A 49 -3.27 15.30 -9.99
N ALA A 50 -3.63 14.81 -11.17
CA ALA A 50 -4.09 15.65 -12.28
C ALA A 50 -5.41 16.35 -11.91
N ALA A 51 -6.38 15.63 -11.34
CA ALA A 51 -7.64 16.21 -10.87
C ALA A 51 -7.45 17.29 -9.78
N ALA A 52 -6.39 17.16 -8.98
CA ALA A 52 -6.04 18.14 -7.95
C ALA A 52 -5.19 19.31 -8.46
N ASN A 53 -4.81 19.34 -9.75
CA ASN A 53 -3.96 20.39 -10.32
C ASN A 53 -2.70 20.67 -9.48
N VAL A 54 -1.97 19.61 -9.12
CA VAL A 54 -0.73 19.73 -8.33
C VAL A 54 0.38 20.37 -9.15
N THR A 55 1.24 21.14 -8.49
CA THR A 55 2.44 21.70 -9.13
C THR A 55 3.47 20.60 -9.45
N ALA A 56 4.44 20.91 -10.32
CA ALA A 56 5.53 19.98 -10.64
C ALA A 56 6.34 19.57 -9.40
N ASP A 57 6.59 20.52 -8.49
CA ASP A 57 7.33 20.27 -7.25
C ASP A 57 6.54 19.37 -6.30
N GLN A 58 5.23 19.62 -6.14
CA GLN A 58 4.34 18.78 -5.34
C GLN A 58 4.28 17.36 -5.90
N ARG A 59 4.13 17.22 -7.23
CA ARG A 59 4.14 15.93 -7.91
C ARG A 59 5.43 15.15 -7.65
N THR A 60 6.58 15.83 -7.77
CA THR A 60 7.90 15.22 -7.53
C THR A 60 8.02 14.71 -6.10
N ALA A 61 7.61 15.50 -5.11
CA ALA A 61 7.62 15.08 -3.71
C ALA A 61 6.71 13.87 -3.47
N ILE A 62 5.50 13.88 -4.03
CA ILE A 62 4.54 12.76 -3.91
C ILE A 62 5.06 11.48 -4.57
N TYR A 63 5.75 11.59 -5.70
CA TYR A 63 6.37 10.43 -6.36
C TYR A 63 7.50 9.83 -5.52
N ALA A 64 8.31 10.65 -4.86
CA ALA A 64 9.33 10.15 -3.93
C ALA A 64 8.71 9.35 -2.78
N SER A 65 7.62 9.85 -2.19
CA SER A 65 6.88 9.12 -1.14
C SER A 65 6.27 7.81 -1.65
N ARG A 66 5.65 7.83 -2.84
CA ARG A 66 5.10 6.63 -3.51
C ARG A 66 6.18 5.59 -3.76
N ASP A 67 7.33 5.99 -4.30
CA ASP A 67 8.40 5.07 -4.68
C ASP A 67 9.04 4.42 -3.46
N ARG A 68 9.14 5.15 -2.33
CA ARG A 68 9.55 4.58 -1.04
C ARG A 68 8.57 3.52 -0.55
N ALA A 69 7.27 3.78 -0.62
CA ALA A 69 6.25 2.80 -0.24
C ALA A 69 6.28 1.55 -1.14
N PHE A 70 6.48 1.72 -2.46
CA PHE A 70 6.66 0.59 -3.37
C PHE A 70 7.94 -0.19 -3.09
N ALA A 71 9.04 0.47 -2.72
CA ALA A 71 10.28 -0.21 -2.35
C ALA A 71 10.10 -1.09 -1.10
N ALA A 72 9.39 -0.59 -0.07
CA ALA A 72 9.07 -1.38 1.12
C ALA A 72 8.22 -2.62 0.80
N LEU A 73 7.20 -2.45 -0.06
CA LEU A 73 6.36 -3.56 -0.53
C LEU A 73 7.16 -4.60 -1.33
N GLU A 74 8.11 -4.16 -2.16
CA GLU A 74 8.93 -5.05 -2.95
C GLU A 74 9.94 -5.82 -2.10
N ALA A 75 10.57 -5.16 -1.10
CA ALA A 75 11.45 -5.81 -0.14
C ALA A 75 10.74 -6.96 0.60
N GLN A 76 9.50 -6.74 1.04
CA GLN A 76 8.69 -7.80 1.67
C GLN A 76 8.36 -8.96 0.70
N ARG A 77 8.27 -8.70 -0.61
CA ARG A 77 8.04 -9.77 -1.59
C ARG A 77 9.27 -10.62 -1.81
N GLN A 78 10.44 -10.01 -1.86
CA GLN A 78 11.70 -10.72 -2.09
C GLN A 78 11.97 -11.76 -1.00
N THR A 79 11.53 -11.50 0.23
CA THR A 79 11.69 -12.45 1.34
C THR A 79 10.66 -13.59 1.32
N ARG A 80 9.55 -13.49 0.57
CA ARG A 80 8.44 -14.49 0.63
C ARG A 80 8.88 -15.92 0.39
N ARG A 81 9.80 -16.14 -0.54
CA ARG A 81 10.31 -17.49 -0.85
C ARG A 81 11.12 -18.02 0.34
N THR A 82 12.01 -17.20 0.88
CA THR A 82 12.80 -17.52 2.08
C THR A 82 11.90 -17.84 3.27
N HIS A 83 10.85 -17.05 3.51
CA HIS A 83 9.87 -17.32 4.58
C HIS A 83 9.15 -18.66 4.41
N MET A 84 8.87 -19.06 3.17
CA MET A 84 8.27 -20.36 2.90
C MET A 84 9.26 -21.50 3.18
N GLU A 85 10.51 -21.35 2.74
CA GLU A 85 11.57 -22.33 2.99
C GLU A 85 11.86 -22.47 4.49
N GLU A 86 11.92 -21.37 5.25
CA GLU A 86 12.08 -21.37 6.71
C GLU A 86 10.88 -22.01 7.43
N ALA A 87 9.66 -21.73 6.99
CA ALA A 87 8.45 -22.34 7.57
C ALA A 87 8.39 -23.85 7.33
N LEU A 88 8.78 -24.30 6.13
CA LEU A 88 8.89 -25.73 5.81
C LEU A 88 9.98 -26.40 6.66
N ALA A 89 11.15 -25.79 6.79
CA ALA A 89 12.22 -26.31 7.63
C ALA A 89 11.81 -26.46 9.11
N LEU A 90 11.09 -25.47 9.66
CA LEU A 90 10.52 -25.58 11.02
C LEU A 90 9.52 -26.73 11.13
N PHE A 91 8.69 -26.91 10.10
CA PHE A 91 7.67 -27.96 10.08
C PHE A 91 8.24 -29.38 9.94
N GLU A 92 9.31 -29.52 9.16
CA GLU A 92 10.01 -30.80 8.92
C GLU A 92 10.98 -31.17 10.06
N SER A 93 11.18 -30.30 11.04
CA SER A 93 12.08 -30.57 12.16
C SER A 93 11.58 -31.70 13.07
N ASP A 94 12.50 -32.57 13.50
CA ASP A 94 12.19 -33.66 14.44
C ASP A 94 11.68 -33.15 15.79
N THR A 95 12.13 -31.96 16.20
CA THR A 95 11.70 -31.26 17.41
C THR A 95 11.44 -29.79 17.12
N LEU A 96 10.22 -29.35 17.42
CA LEU A 96 9.85 -27.94 17.25
C LEU A 96 10.38 -27.11 18.41
N ASP A 97 11.41 -26.31 18.15
CA ASP A 97 11.97 -25.34 19.12
C ASP A 97 11.07 -24.09 19.21
N PRO A 98 10.44 -23.83 20.37
CA PRO A 98 9.59 -22.65 20.56
C PRO A 98 10.31 -21.32 20.33
N ALA A 99 11.62 -21.26 20.60
CA ALA A 99 12.41 -20.05 20.39
C ALA A 99 12.54 -19.71 18.90
N GLN A 100 12.70 -20.72 18.04
CA GLN A 100 12.78 -20.53 16.59
C GLN A 100 11.43 -20.12 16.00
N VAL A 101 10.32 -20.69 16.48
CA VAL A 101 8.97 -20.26 16.08
C VAL A 101 8.72 -18.81 16.49
N ALA A 102 9.14 -18.41 17.70
CA ALA A 102 9.01 -17.04 18.17
C ALA A 102 9.85 -16.06 17.32
N ALA A 103 11.07 -16.43 16.96
CA ALA A 103 11.95 -15.63 16.10
C ALA A 103 11.36 -15.45 14.69
N PHE A 104 10.88 -16.53 14.07
CA PHE A 104 10.20 -16.49 12.78
C PHE A 104 8.99 -15.54 12.82
N ARG A 105 8.14 -15.65 13.85
CA ARG A 105 7.00 -14.74 14.04
C ARG A 105 7.46 -13.28 14.19
N ALA A 106 8.50 -13.01 14.99
CA ALA A 106 9.00 -11.66 15.21
C ALA A 106 9.54 -11.03 13.91
N GLN A 107 10.22 -11.82 13.07
CA GLN A 107 10.66 -11.38 11.75
C GLN A 107 9.48 -11.00 10.85
N ARG A 108 8.44 -11.84 10.78
CA ARG A 108 7.20 -11.53 10.01
C ARG A 108 6.54 -10.24 10.47
N GLU A 109 6.50 -10.01 11.78
CA GLU A 109 5.90 -8.80 12.35
C GLU A 109 6.73 -7.56 12.05
N THR A 110 8.05 -7.67 12.09
CA THR A 110 8.97 -6.58 11.77
C THR A 110 8.79 -6.14 10.31
N GLU A 111 8.76 -7.08 9.37
CA GLU A 111 8.52 -6.78 7.96
C GLU A 111 7.16 -6.12 7.69
N ARG A 112 6.12 -6.59 8.38
CA ARG A 112 4.78 -5.99 8.26
C ARG A 112 4.76 -4.57 8.80
N THR A 113 5.39 -4.35 9.95
CA THR A 113 5.51 -3.03 10.58
C THR A 113 6.25 -2.07 9.64
N GLN A 114 7.38 -2.48 9.05
CA GLN A 114 8.13 -1.66 8.10
C GLN A 114 7.30 -1.19 6.90
N VAL A 115 6.48 -2.09 6.34
CA VAL A 115 5.57 -1.72 5.24
C VAL A 115 4.48 -0.76 5.72
N ALA A 116 3.88 -1.01 6.90
CA ALA A 116 2.87 -0.15 7.48
C ALA A 116 3.41 1.27 7.79
N ASP A 117 4.63 1.35 8.30
CA ASP A 117 5.32 2.61 8.59
C ASP A 117 5.60 3.39 7.30
N ALA A 118 6.12 2.72 6.26
CA ALA A 118 6.39 3.35 4.97
C ALA A 118 5.11 3.92 4.31
N ILE A 119 3.99 3.20 4.41
CA ILE A 119 2.69 3.65 3.94
C ILE A 119 2.19 4.85 4.76
N SER A 120 2.27 4.76 6.08
CA SER A 120 1.80 5.81 7.00
C SER A 120 2.60 7.11 6.81
N GLN A 121 3.91 6.98 6.63
CA GLN A 121 4.79 8.09 6.31
C GLN A 121 4.43 8.71 4.96
N ALA A 122 4.24 7.89 3.91
CA ALA A 122 3.85 8.41 2.59
C ALA A 122 2.51 9.17 2.65
N ILE A 123 1.54 8.68 3.41
CA ILE A 123 0.25 9.38 3.62
C ILE A 123 0.48 10.76 4.26
N THR A 124 1.31 10.82 5.28
CA THR A 124 1.60 12.05 6.02
C THR A 124 2.31 13.06 5.12
N GLU A 125 3.34 12.62 4.40
CA GLU A 125 4.08 13.47 3.46
C GLU A 125 3.20 14.01 2.34
N VAL A 126 2.37 13.16 1.71
CA VAL A 126 1.44 13.59 0.66
C VAL A 126 0.40 14.57 1.22
N HIS A 127 -0.10 14.32 2.43
CA HIS A 127 -1.02 15.24 3.09
C HIS A 127 -0.38 16.63 3.27
N ASP A 128 0.86 16.68 3.74
CA ASP A 128 1.54 17.93 4.07
C ASP A 128 1.99 18.71 2.82
N VAL A 129 2.34 18.02 1.74
CA VAL A 129 2.68 18.62 0.44
C VAL A 129 1.46 19.26 -0.24
N LEU A 130 0.28 18.64 -0.11
CA LEU A 130 -0.94 19.13 -0.74
C LEU A 130 -1.59 20.24 0.08
N THR A 131 -2.17 21.24 -0.60
CA THR A 131 -3.03 22.23 0.06
C THR A 131 -4.37 21.59 0.46
N THR A 132 -5.12 22.26 1.35
CA THR A 132 -6.47 21.81 1.74
C THR A 132 -7.41 21.61 0.55
N VAL A 133 -7.36 22.51 -0.44
CA VAL A 133 -8.19 22.43 -1.66
C VAL A 133 -7.80 21.22 -2.50
N GLN A 134 -6.50 21.00 -2.68
CA GLN A 134 -5.98 19.85 -3.44
C GLN A 134 -6.32 18.52 -2.75
N ARG A 135 -6.19 18.43 -1.43
CA ARG A 135 -6.60 17.24 -0.66
C ARG A 135 -8.08 16.92 -0.85
N LYS A 136 -8.94 17.94 -0.91
CA LYS A 136 -10.36 17.76 -1.20
C LYS A 136 -10.59 17.24 -2.62
N ALA A 137 -9.91 17.81 -3.62
CA ALA A 137 -10.01 17.35 -5.00
C ALA A 137 -9.59 15.88 -5.16
N VAL A 138 -8.46 15.49 -4.54
CA VAL A 138 -8.04 14.08 -4.47
C VAL A 138 -9.12 13.21 -3.83
N ALA A 139 -9.65 13.62 -2.67
CA ALA A 139 -10.69 12.85 -1.99
C ALA A 139 -11.99 12.70 -2.81
N ASP A 140 -12.39 13.76 -3.52
CA ASP A 140 -13.58 13.76 -4.38
C ASP A 140 -13.35 12.82 -5.59
N TRP A 141 -12.17 12.85 -6.21
CA TRP A 141 -11.79 11.93 -7.27
C TRP A 141 -11.84 10.47 -6.82
N ILE A 142 -11.32 10.15 -5.62
CA ILE A 142 -11.35 8.78 -5.08
C ILE A 142 -12.77 8.28 -4.87
N ARG A 143 -13.67 9.13 -4.35
CA ARG A 143 -15.07 8.73 -4.15
C ARG A 143 -15.76 8.43 -5.48
N ALA A 144 -15.44 9.17 -6.53
CA ALA A 144 -15.99 8.96 -7.86
C ALA A 144 -15.49 7.66 -8.53
N HIS A 145 -14.28 7.22 -8.18
CA HIS A 145 -13.64 6.04 -8.79
C HIS A 145 -13.59 4.80 -7.89
N ARG A 146 -14.25 4.85 -6.73
CA ARG A 146 -14.44 3.69 -5.85
C ARG A 146 -15.54 2.79 -6.44
N PRO A 147 -15.32 1.48 -6.59
CA PRO A 147 -16.42 0.55 -6.86
C PRO A 147 -17.45 0.62 -5.73
N GLY A 148 -18.73 0.82 -6.05
CA GLY A 148 -19.81 0.82 -5.06
C GLY A 148 -19.82 -0.48 -4.23
N PRO A 149 -20.38 -0.47 -3.00
CA PRO A 149 -20.50 -1.70 -2.21
C PRO A 149 -21.28 -2.76 -3.01
N PRO A 150 -20.94 -4.05 -2.89
CA PRO A 150 -21.77 -5.10 -3.47
C PRO A 150 -23.18 -4.98 -2.89
N SER A 151 -24.17 -4.88 -3.78
CA SER A 151 -25.60 -4.95 -3.48
C SER A 151 -26.00 -6.35 -3.01
#